data_AF-A0A059XYU8-F1
#
_entry.id   AF-A0A059XYU8-F1
#
_cell.length_a   1.000
_cell.length_b   1.000
_cell.length_c   1.000
_cell.angle_alpha   90.00
_cell.angle_beta   90.00
_cell.angle_gamma   90.00
#
_symmetry.space_group_name_H-M   'P 1'
#
loop_
_entity.id
_entity.type
_entity.pdbx_description
1 polymer ?
#
loop_
_entity_poly.entity_id
_entity_poly.type
_entity_poly.pdbx_seq_one_letter_code
_entity_poly.pdbx_strand_id
1 'polypeptide(L)'
;MTSITSNMHQKYDEVQKELNSLSKNEFKQMIKERKTTEAKKTFFFFVLSISFLSFALLLLIPLILFNKLDPWQAKEAIENATASKTQLSDTAKNVSWALFALIIIFMLAGSYILSLYFSNKFKTKQQAYKSIDFSPVISKIFTYANLNFSQTDVSDKTSALALELYRKEDMVESAVVAKAFVANDIDNKNQWTINEVHILKNNNIKENILLLECAISQEYLDKSNHASFYGFNQLNNKEKLIENVDSNFIEIDSEISLYATNDNISKSLIDDLKKFADEFRLAQNSFGFMYNEKDAKLNIWFKSQNELFNIIKSVDVASTLLNHVWLLTEIMNKTSVLI
;
A
#
# COMPACT_ATOMS: atom_id res chain seq x y z
N MET A 1 19.82 5.68 21.68
CA MET A 1 18.81 6.01 20.64
C MET A 1 19.04 5.28 19.31
N THR A 2 19.92 4.28 19.23
CA THR A 2 20.30 3.57 17.98
C THR A 2 19.59 2.22 17.76
N SER A 3 18.94 1.64 18.78
CA SER A 3 18.27 0.33 18.68
C SER A 3 16.82 0.39 18.17
N ILE A 4 16.10 1.48 18.44
CA ILE A 4 14.71 1.66 17.98
C ILE A 4 14.67 1.92 16.47
N THR A 5 15.61 2.73 15.97
CA THR A 5 15.78 3.01 14.54
C THR A 5 16.25 1.78 13.76
N SER A 6 17.16 0.95 14.29
CA SER A 6 17.57 -0.28 13.60
C SER A 6 16.43 -1.30 13.49
N ASN A 7 15.56 -1.38 14.50
CA ASN A 7 14.39 -2.26 14.49
C ASN A 7 13.36 -1.84 13.43
N MET A 8 13.11 -0.53 13.27
CA MET A 8 12.19 -0.04 12.22
C MET A 8 12.72 -0.26 10.80
N HIS A 9 14.03 -0.11 10.58
CA HIS A 9 14.63 -0.41 9.28
C HIS A 9 14.52 -1.89 8.93
N GLN A 10 14.75 -2.78 9.89
CA GLN A 10 14.58 -4.21 9.70
C GLN A 10 13.12 -4.57 9.36
N LYS A 11 12.15 -4.02 10.10
CA LYS A 11 10.72 -4.22 9.84
C LYS A 11 10.31 -3.72 8.45
N TYR A 12 10.80 -2.55 8.04
CA TYR A 12 10.61 -2.03 6.68
C TYR A 12 11.17 -3.00 5.62
N ASP A 13 12.41 -3.47 5.78
CA ASP A 13 13.04 -4.40 4.84
C ASP A 13 12.27 -5.73 4.73
N GLU A 14 11.75 -6.24 5.85
CA GLU A 14 10.93 -7.44 5.89
C GLU A 14 9.63 -7.26 5.10
N VAL A 15 8.90 -6.17 5.35
CA VAL A 15 7.67 -5.82 4.62
C VAL A 15 7.96 -5.64 3.13
N GLN A 16 9.03 -4.92 2.78
CA GLN A 16 9.41 -4.69 1.38
C GLN A 16 9.75 -6.01 0.66
N LYS A 17 10.49 -6.92 1.31
CA LYS A 17 10.81 -8.24 0.74
C LYS A 17 9.56 -9.07 0.49
N GLU A 18 8.60 -9.01 1.41
CA GLU A 18 7.34 -9.76 1.31
C GLU A 18 6.46 -9.23 0.17
N LEU A 19 6.28 -7.91 0.09
CA LEU A 19 5.56 -7.28 -1.02
C LEU A 19 6.22 -7.54 -2.37
N ASN A 20 7.56 -7.49 -2.45
CA ASN A 20 8.32 -7.84 -3.65
C ASN A 20 8.07 -9.30 -4.06
N SER A 21 7.98 -10.22 -3.09
CA SER A 21 7.73 -11.64 -3.33
C SER A 21 6.33 -11.88 -3.87
N LEU A 22 5.31 -11.32 -3.21
CA LEU A 22 3.91 -11.41 -3.64
C LEU A 22 3.72 -10.82 -5.04
N SER A 23 4.29 -9.64 -5.30
CA SER A 23 4.25 -8.98 -6.62
C SER A 23 4.88 -9.81 -7.72
N LYS A 24 6.02 -10.45 -7.42
CA LYS A 24 6.71 -11.32 -8.37
C LYS A 24 5.87 -12.54 -8.73
N ASN A 25 5.16 -13.11 -7.76
CA ASN A 25 4.28 -14.26 -7.98
C ASN A 25 3.06 -13.85 -8.83
N GLU A 26 2.39 -12.75 -8.49
CA GLU A 26 1.25 -12.25 -9.27
C GLU A 26 1.68 -11.86 -10.69
N PHE A 27 2.82 -11.21 -10.85
CA PHE A 27 3.39 -10.89 -12.18
C PHE A 27 3.57 -12.15 -13.03
N LYS A 28 4.15 -13.22 -12.49
CA LYS A 28 4.33 -14.48 -13.22
C LYS A 28 2.99 -15.08 -13.63
N GLN A 29 2.01 -15.05 -12.73
CA GLN A 29 0.67 -15.56 -12.99
C GLN A 29 -0.03 -14.75 -14.08
N MET A 30 0.01 -13.42 -14.01
CA MET A 30 -0.55 -12.52 -15.02
C MET A 30 0.02 -12.79 -16.42
N ILE A 31 1.34 -13.01 -16.54
CA ILE A 31 1.97 -13.33 -17.83
C ILE A 31 1.55 -14.72 -18.32
N LYS A 32 1.55 -15.73 -17.43
CA LYS A 32 1.20 -17.12 -17.77
C LYS A 32 -0.24 -17.23 -18.27
N GLU A 33 -1.17 -16.61 -17.56
CA GLU A 33 -2.61 -16.66 -17.85
C GLU A 33 -3.06 -15.55 -18.80
N ARG A 34 -2.18 -14.60 -19.12
CA ARG A 34 -2.46 -13.46 -20.00
C ARG A 34 -3.66 -12.64 -19.50
N LYS A 35 -3.76 -12.45 -18.18
CA LYS A 35 -4.90 -11.83 -17.49
C LYS A 35 -5.20 -10.41 -17.99
N THR A 36 -4.17 -9.61 -18.31
CA THR A 36 -4.31 -8.21 -18.74
C THR A 36 -3.80 -7.96 -20.16
N THR A 37 -4.23 -6.84 -20.76
CA THR A 37 -3.76 -6.40 -22.08
C THR A 37 -2.24 -6.20 -22.11
N GLU A 38 -1.68 -5.61 -21.06
CA GLU A 38 -0.25 -5.40 -20.87
C GLU A 38 0.49 -6.74 -20.74
N ALA A 39 -0.07 -7.70 -20.01
CA ALA A 39 0.51 -9.03 -19.87
C ALA A 39 0.53 -9.79 -21.22
N LYS A 40 -0.56 -9.70 -22.00
CA LYS A 40 -0.64 -10.24 -23.38
C LYS A 40 0.44 -9.65 -24.27
N LYS A 41 0.58 -8.32 -24.27
CA LYS A 41 1.61 -7.61 -25.04
C LYS A 41 3.02 -8.00 -24.60
N THR A 42 3.27 -8.09 -23.29
CA THR A 42 4.56 -8.54 -22.74
C THR A 42 4.92 -9.94 -23.23
N PHE A 43 3.97 -10.88 -23.19
CA PHE A 43 4.17 -12.23 -23.70
C PHE A 43 4.42 -12.23 -25.22
N PHE A 44 3.63 -11.49 -25.99
CA PHE A 44 3.77 -11.38 -27.44
C PHE A 44 5.15 -10.83 -27.84
N PHE A 45 5.57 -9.71 -27.24
CA PHE A 45 6.87 -9.12 -27.54
C PHE A 45 8.04 -9.98 -27.06
N PHE A 46 7.85 -10.78 -26.00
CA PHE A 46 8.84 -11.79 -25.59
C PHE A 46 9.02 -12.86 -26.66
N VAL A 47 7.93 -13.45 -27.16
CA VAL A 47 7.98 -14.44 -28.25
C VAL A 47 8.57 -13.82 -29.50
N LEU A 48 8.14 -12.61 -29.87
CA LEU A 48 8.66 -11.89 -31.02
C LEU A 48 10.16 -11.65 -30.90
N SER A 49 10.66 -11.27 -29.71
CA SER A 49 12.10 -11.08 -29.46
C SER A 49 12.89 -12.37 -29.68
N ILE A 50 12.40 -13.50 -29.16
CA ILE A 50 13.05 -14.80 -29.33
C ILE A 50 13.03 -15.22 -30.80
N SER A 51 11.87 -15.16 -31.46
CA SER A 51 11.75 -15.52 -32.88
C SER A 51 12.64 -14.65 -33.77
N PHE A 52 12.71 -13.36 -33.49
CA PHE A 52 13.56 -12.42 -34.22
C PHE A 52 15.05 -12.73 -34.01
N LEU A 53 15.45 -13.05 -32.78
CA LEU A 53 16.82 -13.49 -32.48
C LEU A 53 17.16 -14.80 -33.18
N SER A 54 16.26 -15.80 -33.14
CA SER A 54 16.45 -17.07 -33.84
C SER A 54 16.60 -16.87 -35.35
N PHE A 55 15.79 -15.99 -35.96
CA PHE A 55 15.89 -15.67 -37.38
C PHE A 55 17.19 -14.94 -37.72
N ALA A 56 17.61 -14.00 -36.88
CA ALA A 56 18.89 -13.30 -37.03
C ALA A 56 20.07 -14.28 -36.99
N LEU A 57 20.09 -15.19 -36.00
CA LEU A 57 21.13 -16.22 -35.87
C LEU A 57 21.11 -17.20 -37.05
N LEU A 58 19.93 -17.65 -37.48
CA LEU A 58 19.79 -18.57 -38.61
C LEU A 58 20.27 -17.98 -39.93
N LEU A 59 20.11 -16.67 -40.14
CA LEU A 59 20.66 -16.00 -41.32
C LEU A 59 22.16 -15.71 -41.18
N LEU A 60 22.59 -15.15 -40.05
CA LEU A 60 23.97 -14.70 -39.86
C LEU A 60 24.96 -15.86 -39.72
N ILE A 61 24.64 -16.94 -39.02
CA ILE A 61 25.59 -18.04 -38.75
C ILE A 61 26.04 -18.75 -40.03
N PRO A 62 25.15 -19.23 -40.93
CA PRO A 62 25.57 -19.83 -42.19
C PRO A 62 26.35 -18.84 -43.07
N LEU A 63 25.93 -17.56 -43.09
CA LEU A 63 26.63 -16.53 -43.86
C LEU A 63 28.06 -16.28 -43.36
N ILE A 64 28.34 -16.42 -42.06
CA ILE A 64 29.69 -16.34 -41.49
C ILE A 64 30.48 -17.62 -41.79
N LEU A 65 29.86 -18.80 -41.62
CA LEU A 65 30.50 -20.11 -41.81
C LEU A 65 30.81 -20.42 -43.29
N PHE A 66 29.89 -20.16 -44.22
CA PHE A 66 30.06 -20.42 -45.65
C PHE A 66 31.02 -19.45 -46.33
N ASN A 67 31.09 -18.19 -45.88
CA ASN A 67 32.05 -17.22 -46.43
C ASN A 67 33.45 -17.38 -45.85
N LYS A 68 33.72 -18.38 -45.00
CA LYS A 68 35.00 -18.58 -44.30
C LYS A 68 35.59 -17.25 -43.79
N LEU A 69 34.75 -16.43 -43.17
CA LEU A 69 35.20 -15.26 -42.44
C LEU A 69 35.89 -15.75 -41.16
N ASP A 70 37.05 -16.39 -41.32
CA ASP A 70 37.94 -16.69 -40.22
C ASP A 70 38.58 -15.35 -39.82
N PRO A 71 38.27 -14.79 -38.65
CA PRO A 71 38.78 -13.48 -38.24
C PRO A 71 40.31 -13.44 -38.22
N TRP A 72 40.94 -14.61 -38.09
CA TRP A 72 42.40 -14.77 -38.10
C TRP A 72 42.99 -14.86 -39.51
N GLN A 73 42.32 -15.49 -40.48
CA GLN A 73 42.77 -15.45 -41.88
C GLN A 73 42.50 -14.11 -42.57
N ALA A 74 41.48 -13.36 -42.13
CA ALA A 74 41.25 -12.01 -42.63
C ALA A 74 42.45 -11.09 -42.33
N LYS A 75 43.15 -11.31 -41.21
CA LYS A 75 44.35 -10.54 -40.85
C LYS A 75 45.55 -10.88 -41.74
N GLU A 76 45.84 -12.17 -41.96
CA GLU A 76 46.88 -12.61 -42.90
C GLU A 76 46.57 -12.26 -44.36
N ALA A 77 45.31 -12.31 -44.78
CA ALA A 77 44.88 -11.92 -46.12
C ALA A 77 44.94 -10.40 -46.32
N ILE A 78 44.67 -9.59 -45.30
CA ILE A 78 44.83 -8.12 -45.35
C ILE A 78 46.31 -7.75 -45.37
N GLU A 79 47.16 -8.39 -44.56
CA GLU A 79 48.62 -8.17 -44.57
C GLU A 79 49.25 -8.58 -45.92
N ASN A 80 48.79 -9.67 -46.54
CA ASN A 80 49.24 -10.12 -47.87
C ASN A 80 48.61 -9.31 -49.04
N ALA A 81 47.41 -8.75 -48.88
CA ALA A 81 46.78 -7.86 -49.87
C ALA A 81 47.39 -6.44 -49.86
N THR A 82 48.08 -6.02 -48.81
CA THR A 82 48.93 -4.82 -48.86
C THR A 82 50.15 -4.99 -49.78
N ALA A 83 50.59 -6.23 -50.05
CA ALA A 83 51.74 -6.53 -50.91
C ALA A 83 51.36 -6.88 -52.37
N SER A 84 50.10 -7.22 -52.65
CA SER A 84 49.61 -7.46 -54.01
C SER A 84 48.27 -6.74 -54.19
N LYS A 85 48.13 -5.94 -55.25
CA LYS A 85 46.87 -5.24 -55.62
C LYS A 85 45.77 -6.24 -56.06
N THR A 86 45.48 -7.26 -55.28
CA THR A 86 44.27 -8.07 -55.44
C THR A 86 43.10 -7.26 -54.91
N GLN A 87 42.43 -6.55 -55.82
CA GLN A 87 41.13 -5.96 -55.53
C GLN A 87 40.21 -7.08 -55.03
N LEU A 88 39.71 -6.95 -53.81
CA LEU A 88 38.53 -7.70 -53.36
C LEU A 88 37.48 -7.66 -54.47
N SER A 89 37.02 -8.83 -54.92
CA SER A 89 36.04 -8.89 -56.02
C SER A 89 34.81 -8.07 -55.63
N ASP A 90 34.19 -7.41 -56.61
CA ASP A 90 33.02 -6.55 -56.35
C ASP A 90 31.86 -7.35 -55.72
N THR A 91 31.81 -8.66 -55.97
CA THR A 91 30.91 -9.61 -55.29
C THR A 91 31.15 -9.65 -53.77
N ALA A 92 32.40 -9.75 -53.31
CA ALA A 92 32.73 -9.79 -51.89
C ALA A 92 32.38 -8.45 -51.19
N LYS A 93 32.65 -7.32 -51.85
CA LYS A 93 32.27 -5.99 -51.33
C LYS A 93 30.75 -5.84 -51.20
N ASN A 94 29.99 -6.25 -52.22
CA ASN A 94 28.53 -6.19 -52.19
C ASN A 94 27.94 -7.11 -51.11
N VAL A 95 28.51 -8.29 -50.90
CA VAL A 95 28.12 -9.21 -49.83
C VAL A 95 28.41 -8.60 -48.45
N SER A 96 29.58 -7.99 -48.24
CA SER A 96 29.90 -7.30 -46.97
C SER A 96 28.96 -6.13 -46.68
N TRP A 97 28.62 -5.32 -47.68
CA TRP A 97 27.65 -4.22 -47.51
C TRP A 97 26.24 -4.72 -47.23
N ALA A 98 25.81 -5.80 -47.89
CA ALA A 98 24.54 -6.45 -47.61
C ALA A 98 24.49 -7.00 -46.17
N LEU A 99 25.57 -7.63 -45.71
CA LEU A 99 25.71 -8.10 -44.32
C LEU A 99 25.66 -6.95 -43.32
N PHE A 100 26.38 -5.86 -43.60
CA PHE A 100 26.37 -4.66 -42.75
C PHE A 100 24.96 -4.05 -42.65
N ALA A 101 24.26 -3.91 -43.78
CA ALA A 101 22.88 -3.43 -43.81
C ALA A 101 21.94 -4.36 -43.04
N LEU A 102 22.09 -5.69 -43.21
CA LEU A 102 21.30 -6.70 -42.51
C LEU A 102 21.51 -6.62 -40.98
N ILE A 103 22.78 -6.48 -40.54
CA ILE A 103 23.14 -6.29 -39.13
C ILE A 103 22.50 -5.02 -38.56
N ILE A 104 22.54 -3.90 -39.28
CA ILE A 104 21.89 -2.65 -38.86
C ILE A 104 20.38 -2.83 -38.71
N ILE A 105 19.72 -3.48 -39.68
CA ILE A 105 18.28 -3.76 -39.63
C ILE A 105 17.95 -4.62 -38.41
N PHE A 106 18.73 -5.67 -38.16
CA PHE A 106 18.56 -6.53 -36.98
C PHE A 106 18.78 -5.77 -35.67
N MET A 107 19.78 -4.89 -35.60
CA MET A 107 20.00 -4.07 -34.41
C MET A 107 18.82 -3.11 -34.19
N LEU A 108 18.40 -2.35 -35.20
CA LEU A 108 17.34 -1.35 -35.04
C LEU A 108 15.98 -1.97 -34.70
N ALA A 109 15.55 -2.99 -35.47
CA ALA A 109 14.29 -3.67 -35.21
C ALA A 109 14.33 -4.47 -33.90
N GLY A 110 15.46 -5.10 -33.59
CA GLY A 110 15.67 -5.80 -32.32
C GLY A 110 15.59 -4.86 -31.12
N SER A 111 16.29 -3.72 -31.15
CA SER A 111 16.22 -2.70 -30.10
C SER A 111 14.81 -2.15 -29.91
N TYR A 112 14.08 -1.92 -31.01
CA TYR A 112 12.69 -1.46 -30.94
C TYR A 112 11.75 -2.49 -30.29
N ILE A 113 11.81 -3.76 -30.72
CA ILE A 113 11.01 -4.84 -30.14
C ILE A 113 11.34 -5.02 -28.65
N LEU A 114 12.62 -4.95 -28.30
CA LEU A 114 13.08 -5.10 -26.93
C LEU A 114 12.62 -3.93 -26.03
N SER A 115 12.62 -2.70 -26.57
CA SER A 115 12.04 -1.53 -25.91
C SER A 115 10.55 -1.72 -25.61
N LEU A 116 9.78 -2.20 -26.59
CA LEU A 116 8.36 -2.52 -26.39
C LEU A 116 8.15 -3.62 -25.34
N TYR A 117 8.99 -4.66 -25.34
CA TYR A 117 8.96 -5.70 -24.32
C TYR A 117 9.19 -5.12 -22.92
N PHE A 118 10.25 -4.34 -22.70
CA PHE A 118 10.56 -3.78 -21.39
C PHE A 118 9.51 -2.78 -20.91
N SER A 119 8.98 -1.96 -21.81
CA SER A 119 7.89 -1.02 -21.51
C SER A 119 6.65 -1.74 -21.00
N ASN A 120 6.18 -2.77 -21.71
CA ASN A 120 5.00 -3.53 -21.28
C ASN A 120 5.29 -4.36 -20.02
N LYS A 121 6.49 -4.95 -19.90
CA LYS A 121 6.92 -5.66 -18.69
C LYS A 121 6.87 -4.77 -17.45
N PHE A 122 7.31 -3.52 -17.57
CA PHE A 122 7.24 -2.56 -16.48
C PHE A 122 5.80 -2.24 -16.09
N LYS A 123 4.92 -1.98 -17.07
CA LYS A 123 3.49 -1.75 -16.83
C LYS A 123 2.81 -2.95 -16.17
N THR A 124 3.11 -4.18 -16.60
CA THR A 124 2.58 -5.40 -15.98
C THR A 124 3.10 -5.59 -14.56
N LYS A 125 4.37 -5.27 -14.28
CA LYS A 125 4.89 -5.27 -12.89
C LYS A 125 4.15 -4.28 -12.00
N GLN A 126 3.86 -3.08 -12.50
CA GLN A 126 3.06 -2.12 -11.76
C GLN A 126 1.67 -2.66 -11.49
N GLN A 127 0.98 -3.21 -12.50
CA GLN A 127 -0.34 -3.82 -12.33
C GLN A 127 -0.33 -4.97 -11.32
N ALA A 128 0.69 -5.82 -11.35
CA ALA A 128 0.85 -6.90 -10.39
C ALA A 128 0.92 -6.37 -8.95
N TYR A 129 1.67 -5.29 -8.70
CA TYR A 129 1.66 -4.61 -7.40
C TYR A 129 0.28 -4.13 -6.97
N LYS A 130 -0.52 -3.60 -7.91
CA LYS A 130 -1.86 -3.07 -7.61
C LYS A 130 -2.87 -4.15 -7.24
N SER A 131 -2.62 -5.40 -7.63
CA SER A 131 -3.56 -6.51 -7.47
C SER A 131 -3.18 -7.47 -6.34
N ILE A 132 -2.12 -7.20 -5.60
CA ILE A 132 -1.73 -8.03 -4.44
C ILE A 132 -2.75 -7.82 -3.33
N ASP A 133 -3.12 -8.92 -2.68
CA ASP A 133 -3.78 -8.87 -1.38
C ASP A 133 -2.77 -8.50 -0.29
N PHE A 134 -2.97 -7.33 0.32
CA PHE A 134 -2.09 -6.81 1.38
C PHE A 134 -2.42 -7.40 2.75
N SER A 135 -3.53 -8.11 2.91
CA SER A 135 -4.01 -8.59 4.21
C SER A 135 -2.96 -9.37 5.01
N PRO A 136 -2.19 -10.32 4.42
CA PRO A 136 -1.14 -11.02 5.17
C PRO A 136 -0.03 -10.10 5.69
N VAL A 137 0.35 -9.10 4.89
CA VAL A 137 1.41 -8.15 5.24
C VAL A 137 0.92 -7.18 6.31
N ILE A 138 -0.32 -6.71 6.20
CA ILE A 138 -0.98 -5.89 7.23
C ILE A 138 -1.01 -6.65 8.55
N SER A 139 -1.47 -7.91 8.54
CA SER A 139 -1.50 -8.73 9.75
C SER A 139 -0.13 -8.81 10.42
N LYS A 140 0.93 -9.05 9.64
CA LYS A 140 2.30 -9.08 10.14
C LYS A 140 2.73 -7.73 10.76
N ILE A 141 2.41 -6.61 10.12
CA ILE A 141 2.76 -5.29 10.68
C ILE A 141 2.06 -5.05 12.02
N PHE A 142 0.78 -5.41 12.15
CA PHE A 142 0.06 -5.34 13.41
C PHE A 142 0.65 -6.27 14.49
N THR A 143 1.19 -7.44 14.12
CA THR A 143 1.90 -8.29 15.10
C THR A 143 3.14 -7.62 15.70
N TYR A 144 3.78 -6.68 14.99
CA TYR A 144 4.88 -5.89 15.56
C TYR A 144 4.44 -4.96 16.70
N ALA A 145 3.13 -4.74 16.84
CA ALA A 145 2.49 -3.96 17.90
C ALA A 145 1.72 -4.85 18.89
N ASN A 146 2.01 -6.15 18.97
CA ASN A 146 1.29 -7.11 19.81
C ASN A 146 -0.22 -7.23 19.50
N LEU A 147 -0.62 -6.97 18.25
CA LEU A 147 -2.00 -7.10 17.81
C LEU A 147 -2.17 -8.30 16.88
N ASN A 148 -3.09 -9.21 17.24
CA ASN A 148 -3.50 -10.32 16.38
C ASN A 148 -4.60 -9.85 15.42
N PHE A 149 -4.21 -9.65 14.16
CA PHE A 149 -5.06 -9.02 13.16
C PHE A 149 -5.62 -10.01 12.14
N SER A 150 -6.92 -9.92 11.87
CA SER A 150 -7.65 -10.75 10.92
C SER A 150 -8.72 -9.96 10.17
N GLN A 151 -9.03 -10.36 8.94
CA GLN A 151 -10.15 -9.80 8.20
C GLN A 151 -11.46 -10.38 8.73
N THR A 152 -12.50 -9.56 8.79
CA THR A 152 -13.85 -9.96 9.22
C THR A 152 -14.90 -9.51 8.22
N ASP A 153 -16.11 -10.03 8.36
CA ASP A 153 -17.27 -9.57 7.63
C ASP A 153 -17.69 -8.16 8.06
N VAL A 154 -18.24 -7.41 7.10
CA VAL A 154 -18.71 -6.05 7.28
C VAL A 154 -20.03 -6.02 8.07
N SER A 155 -20.16 -5.05 9.00
CA SER A 155 -21.36 -4.83 9.82
C SER A 155 -22.17 -3.63 9.34
N ASP A 156 -23.47 -3.82 9.12
CA ASP A 156 -24.40 -2.75 8.71
C ASP A 156 -24.57 -1.67 9.79
N LYS A 157 -24.35 -2.00 11.08
CA LYS A 157 -24.50 -1.05 12.19
C LYS A 157 -23.47 0.08 12.15
N THR A 158 -22.27 -0.22 11.64
CA THR A 158 -21.16 0.73 11.52
C THR A 158 -21.48 1.86 10.52
N SER A 159 -22.26 1.59 9.47
CA SER A 159 -22.71 2.60 8.52
C SER A 159 -23.58 3.68 9.18
N ALA A 160 -24.45 3.29 10.12
CA ALA A 160 -25.31 4.24 10.84
C ALA A 160 -24.49 5.20 11.72
N LEU A 161 -23.52 4.66 12.47
CA LEU A 161 -22.63 5.46 13.31
C LEU A 161 -21.78 6.44 12.49
N ALA A 162 -21.31 6.01 11.31
CA ALA A 162 -20.55 6.88 10.42
C ALA A 162 -21.36 8.07 9.88
N LEU A 163 -22.67 7.90 9.65
CA LEU A 163 -23.56 8.99 9.23
C LEU A 163 -23.74 10.03 10.34
N GLU A 164 -23.73 9.62 11.61
CA GLU A 164 -23.87 10.53 12.75
C GLU A 164 -22.70 11.51 12.91
N LEU A 165 -21.56 11.26 12.25
CA LEU A 165 -20.40 12.17 12.21
C LEU A 165 -20.68 13.44 11.39
N TYR A 166 -21.67 13.40 10.50
CA TYR A 166 -21.97 14.48 9.58
C TYR A 166 -23.23 15.22 9.95
N ARG A 167 -23.18 16.54 9.78
CA ARG A 167 -24.33 17.40 10.03
C ARG A 167 -25.31 17.25 8.88
N LYS A 168 -26.57 17.62 9.11
CA LYS A 168 -27.58 17.60 8.04
C LYS A 168 -27.16 18.47 6.85
N GLU A 169 -26.42 19.55 7.11
CA GLU A 169 -25.92 20.47 6.07
C GLU A 169 -24.78 19.89 5.24
N ASP A 170 -24.12 18.80 5.68
CA ASP A 170 -23.01 18.18 4.95
C ASP A 170 -23.46 17.36 3.72
N MET A 171 -24.78 17.26 3.49
CA MET A 171 -25.41 16.62 2.32
C MET A 171 -24.91 15.19 2.06
N VAL A 172 -24.73 14.41 3.13
CA VAL A 172 -24.36 13.00 3.02
C VAL A 172 -25.55 12.18 2.54
N GLU A 173 -25.35 11.39 1.49
CA GLU A 173 -26.37 10.52 0.92
C GLU A 173 -26.28 9.10 1.45
N SER A 174 -25.05 8.59 1.62
CA SER A 174 -24.83 7.23 2.08
C SER A 174 -23.47 7.06 2.75
N ALA A 175 -23.41 6.09 3.65
CA ALA A 175 -22.19 5.54 4.22
C ALA A 175 -22.16 4.05 3.89
N VAL A 176 -21.05 3.59 3.33
CA VAL A 176 -20.85 2.17 2.97
C VAL A 176 -19.53 1.73 3.56
N VAL A 177 -19.59 0.73 4.44
CA VAL A 177 -18.37 0.10 4.96
C VAL A 177 -17.74 -0.71 3.83
N ALA A 178 -16.55 -0.28 3.42
CA ALA A 178 -15.80 -0.90 2.33
C ALA A 178 -15.01 -2.12 2.81
N LYS A 179 -14.41 -2.03 4.00
CA LYS A 179 -13.63 -3.08 4.63
C LYS A 179 -13.75 -3.02 6.14
N ALA A 180 -13.66 -4.19 6.78
CA ALA A 180 -13.63 -4.33 8.22
C ALA A 180 -12.51 -5.30 8.61
N PHE A 181 -11.82 -4.98 9.69
CA PHE A 181 -10.76 -5.80 10.26
C PHE A 181 -10.93 -5.91 11.77
N VAL A 182 -10.51 -7.04 12.33
CA VAL A 182 -10.46 -7.24 13.78
C VAL A 182 -9.02 -7.38 14.22
N ALA A 183 -8.63 -6.61 15.23
CA ALA A 183 -7.34 -6.69 15.90
C ALA A 183 -7.58 -7.01 17.38
N ASN A 184 -7.07 -8.15 17.84
CA ASN A 184 -7.11 -8.52 19.24
C ASN A 184 -5.79 -8.17 19.89
N ASP A 185 -5.84 -7.35 20.93
CA ASP A 185 -4.68 -6.96 21.71
C ASP A 185 -4.23 -8.11 22.62
N ILE A 186 -2.96 -8.51 22.49
CA ILE A 186 -2.42 -9.65 23.23
C ILE A 186 -2.23 -9.31 24.71
N ASP A 187 -1.93 -8.05 25.03
CA ASP A 187 -1.54 -7.62 26.36
C ASP A 187 -2.77 -7.38 27.26
N ASN A 188 -3.79 -6.69 26.75
CA ASN A 188 -5.01 -6.35 27.53
C ASN A 188 -6.27 -7.12 27.10
N LYS A 189 -6.18 -7.97 26.06
CA LYS A 189 -7.31 -8.76 25.50
C LYS A 189 -8.45 -7.92 24.94
N ASN A 190 -8.26 -6.63 24.73
CA ASN A 190 -9.24 -5.78 24.07
C ASN A 190 -9.39 -6.20 22.61
N GLN A 191 -10.61 -6.11 22.12
CA GLN A 191 -10.91 -6.40 20.73
C GLN A 191 -11.23 -5.10 20.00
N TRP A 192 -10.43 -4.79 18.99
CA TRP A 192 -10.61 -3.66 18.11
C TRP A 192 -11.23 -4.11 16.80
N THR A 193 -12.23 -3.38 16.34
CA THR A 193 -12.77 -3.47 14.99
C THR A 193 -12.40 -2.19 14.25
N ILE A 194 -11.65 -2.30 13.16
CA ILE A 194 -11.21 -1.19 12.33
C ILE A 194 -12.03 -1.22 11.05
N ASN A 195 -12.90 -0.23 10.89
CA ASN A 195 -13.80 -0.10 9.76
C ASN A 195 -13.37 1.04 8.85
N GLU A 196 -13.27 0.74 7.56
CA GLU A 196 -13.09 1.71 6.50
C GLU A 196 -14.45 2.02 5.88
N VAL A 197 -14.91 3.26 6.02
CA VAL A 197 -16.23 3.69 5.58
C VAL A 197 -16.10 4.74 4.48
N HIS A 198 -16.72 4.45 3.34
CA HIS A 198 -16.85 5.39 2.24
C HIS A 198 -18.12 6.22 2.43
N ILE A 199 -17.95 7.54 2.40
CA ILE A 199 -19.04 8.50 2.53
C ILE A 199 -19.27 9.14 1.17
N LEU A 200 -20.50 9.01 0.68
CA LEU A 200 -20.94 9.67 -0.54
C LEU A 200 -21.78 10.90 -0.19
N LYS A 201 -21.39 12.05 -0.73
CA LYS A 201 -22.15 13.30 -0.64
C LYS A 201 -22.84 13.62 -1.97
N ASN A 202 -23.95 14.37 -1.92
CA ASN A 202 -24.82 14.71 -3.06
C ASN A 202 -24.07 15.33 -4.27
N ASN A 203 -22.90 15.92 -4.04
CA ASN A 203 -22.04 16.45 -5.11
C ASN A 203 -21.06 15.40 -5.71
N ASN A 204 -21.29 14.10 -5.51
CA ASN A 204 -20.38 13.00 -5.84
C ASN A 204 -18.99 13.07 -5.17
N ILE A 205 -18.87 13.84 -4.08
CA ILE A 205 -17.64 13.88 -3.28
C ILE A 205 -17.57 12.58 -2.49
N LYS A 206 -16.44 11.87 -2.63
CA LYS A 206 -16.13 10.67 -1.85
C LYS A 206 -15.13 11.03 -0.75
N GLU A 207 -15.54 10.81 0.49
CA GLU A 207 -14.68 10.92 1.67
C GLU A 207 -14.48 9.54 2.28
N ASN A 208 -13.33 9.32 2.91
CA ASN A 208 -13.05 8.09 3.66
C ASN A 208 -13.00 8.42 5.14
N ILE A 209 -13.69 7.62 5.93
CA ILE A 209 -13.63 7.66 7.38
C ILE A 209 -13.08 6.33 7.88
N LEU A 210 -12.19 6.45 8.86
CA LEU A 210 -11.78 5.32 9.67
C LEU A 210 -12.55 5.37 10.98
N LEU A 211 -13.24 4.28 11.28
CA LEU A 211 -14.01 4.12 12.51
C LEU A 211 -13.47 2.89 13.25
N LEU A 212 -12.93 3.13 14.44
CA LEU A 212 -12.35 2.12 15.29
C LEU A 212 -13.28 1.90 16.48
N GLU A 213 -13.69 0.66 16.70
CA GLU A 213 -14.54 0.26 17.82
C GLU A 213 -13.74 -0.70 18.70
N CYS A 214 -13.54 -0.37 19.97
CA CYS A 214 -12.86 -1.20 20.93
C CYS A 214 -13.86 -1.73 21.95
N ALA A 215 -14.02 -3.06 21.99
CA ALA A 215 -14.65 -3.74 23.10
C ALA A 215 -13.59 -3.98 24.18
N ILE A 216 -13.75 -3.32 25.33
CA ILE A 216 -12.84 -3.44 26.47
C ILE A 216 -13.08 -4.78 27.17
N SER A 217 -12.00 -5.50 27.47
CA SER A 217 -12.09 -6.81 28.11
C SER A 217 -12.54 -6.67 29.58
N GLN A 218 -13.34 -7.63 30.07
CA GLN A 218 -13.78 -7.62 31.47
C GLN A 218 -12.60 -7.62 32.45
N GLU A 219 -11.52 -8.32 32.10
CA GLU A 219 -10.31 -8.36 32.92
C GLU A 219 -9.66 -6.98 33.07
N TYR A 220 -9.72 -6.15 32.03
CA TYR A 220 -9.26 -4.77 32.10
C TYR A 220 -10.22 -3.93 32.95
N LEU A 221 -11.52 -4.13 32.79
CA LEU A 221 -12.54 -3.41 33.54
C LEU A 221 -12.44 -3.64 35.06
N ASP A 222 -12.15 -4.86 35.49
CA ASP A 222 -12.11 -5.20 36.92
C ASP A 222 -10.92 -4.54 37.67
N LYS A 223 -9.97 -3.91 36.95
CA LYS A 223 -8.70 -3.39 37.50
C LYS A 223 -8.64 -1.86 37.59
N SER A 224 -9.55 -1.11 36.98
CA SER A 224 -9.53 0.36 36.99
C SER A 224 -10.87 0.97 37.41
N ASN A 225 -10.80 2.19 37.94
CA ASN A 225 -11.98 3.03 38.14
C ASN A 225 -12.27 3.73 36.82
N HIS A 226 -13.30 3.28 36.12
CA HIS A 226 -13.64 3.81 34.81
C HIS A 226 -14.34 5.15 34.93
N ALA A 227 -14.14 5.98 33.92
CA ALA A 227 -14.95 7.15 33.67
C ALA A 227 -15.44 7.06 32.23
N SER A 228 -16.71 7.32 31.98
CA SER A 228 -17.12 7.60 30.60
C SER A 228 -16.54 8.93 30.18
N PHE A 229 -16.02 9.03 28.95
CA PHE A 229 -15.39 10.26 28.46
C PHE A 229 -15.58 10.45 26.96
N TYR A 230 -15.46 11.69 26.49
CA TYR A 230 -15.43 12.02 25.07
C TYR A 230 -14.56 13.26 24.83
N GLY A 231 -13.97 13.35 23.64
CA GLY A 231 -13.05 14.44 23.30
C GLY A 231 -12.95 14.71 21.79
N PHE A 232 -12.36 15.86 21.47
CA PHE A 232 -12.20 16.43 20.12
C PHE A 232 -13.53 16.55 19.36
N ASN A 233 -13.53 16.25 18.05
CA ASN A 233 -14.69 16.42 17.18
C ASN A 233 -15.75 15.37 17.53
N GLN A 234 -16.95 15.80 17.91
CA GLN A 234 -18.01 14.92 18.39
C GLN A 234 -19.03 14.56 17.29
N LEU A 235 -19.68 13.41 17.44
CA LEU A 235 -20.85 13.02 16.65
C LEU A 235 -21.96 14.06 16.82
N ASN A 236 -22.73 14.36 15.77
CA ASN A 236 -23.81 15.33 15.85
C ASN A 236 -24.96 14.89 16.74
N ASN A 237 -25.05 13.59 17.00
CA ASN A 237 -26.07 12.99 17.85
C ASN A 237 -25.51 12.55 19.20
N LYS A 238 -24.42 13.19 19.67
CA LYS A 238 -23.74 12.86 20.93
C LYS A 238 -24.69 12.77 22.12
N GLU A 239 -25.72 13.61 22.16
CA GLU A 239 -26.69 13.65 23.26
C GLU A 239 -27.42 12.31 23.38
N LYS A 240 -27.80 11.65 22.28
CA LYS A 240 -28.44 10.31 22.33
C LYS A 240 -27.48 9.20 22.76
N LEU A 241 -26.19 9.33 22.45
CA LEU A 241 -25.19 8.36 22.87
C LEU A 241 -24.84 8.52 24.35
N ILE A 242 -24.84 9.76 24.84
CA ILE A 242 -24.56 10.13 26.23
C ILE A 242 -25.78 9.91 27.13
N GLU A 243 -27.01 10.06 26.64
CA GLU A 243 -28.25 9.82 27.41
C GLU A 243 -28.27 8.43 28.08
N ASN A 244 -27.66 7.42 27.45
CA ASN A 244 -27.57 6.07 28.02
C ASN A 244 -26.63 5.96 29.23
N VAL A 245 -25.76 6.95 29.45
CA VAL A 245 -24.75 6.96 30.54
C VAL A 245 -25.35 7.43 31.87
N ASP A 246 -26.52 8.10 31.89
CA ASP A 246 -27.22 8.57 33.12
C ASP A 246 -26.26 9.23 34.14
N SER A 247 -25.35 10.08 33.64
CA SER A 247 -24.29 10.70 34.43
C SER A 247 -24.02 12.12 33.95
N ASN A 248 -23.68 13.01 34.87
CA ASN A 248 -23.25 14.37 34.54
C ASN A 248 -21.80 14.33 34.05
N PHE A 249 -21.55 14.92 32.89
CA PHE A 249 -20.20 15.12 32.38
C PHE A 249 -19.66 16.46 32.83
N ILE A 250 -18.43 16.47 33.32
CA ILE A 250 -17.66 17.67 33.65
C ILE A 250 -16.60 17.92 32.59
N GLU A 251 -16.32 19.18 32.30
CA GLU A 251 -15.22 19.56 31.42
C GLU A 251 -13.89 19.33 32.13
N ILE A 252 -13.04 18.49 31.54
CA ILE A 252 -11.70 18.16 32.05
C ILE A 252 -10.64 19.01 31.36
N ASP A 253 -10.79 19.21 30.05
CA ASP A 253 -9.88 20.03 29.26
C ASP A 253 -10.58 20.71 28.08
N SER A 254 -10.53 22.04 28.04
CA SER A 254 -11.25 22.84 27.03
C SER A 254 -10.56 22.88 25.66
N GLU A 255 -9.24 22.70 25.59
CA GLU A 255 -8.47 22.79 24.35
C GLU A 255 -8.84 21.66 23.39
N ILE A 256 -8.96 20.45 23.94
CA ILE A 256 -9.40 19.27 23.19
C ILE A 256 -10.87 18.94 23.43
N SER A 257 -11.62 19.82 24.10
CA SER A 257 -13.04 19.61 24.43
C SER A 257 -13.28 18.24 25.08
N LEU A 258 -12.42 17.86 26.04
CA LEU A 258 -12.48 16.61 26.78
C LEU A 258 -13.42 16.76 27.97
N TYR A 259 -14.41 15.87 28.04
CA TYR A 259 -15.36 15.78 29.13
C TYR A 259 -15.38 14.35 29.68
N ALA A 260 -15.60 14.20 30.98
CA ALA A 260 -15.68 12.91 31.63
C ALA A 260 -16.71 12.90 32.78
N THR A 261 -17.12 11.72 33.24
CA THR A 261 -18.03 11.57 34.38
C THR A 261 -17.35 11.76 35.74
N ASN A 262 -16.01 11.75 35.77
CA ASN A 262 -15.20 12.10 36.94
C ASN A 262 -13.88 12.79 36.50
N ASP A 263 -13.15 13.36 37.45
CA ASP A 263 -11.91 14.10 37.22
C ASP A 263 -10.63 13.24 37.39
N ASN A 264 -10.75 11.91 37.34
CA ASN A 264 -9.62 11.01 37.59
C ASN A 264 -8.67 10.83 36.40
N ILE A 265 -8.95 11.41 35.24
CA ILE A 265 -8.07 11.30 34.08
C ILE A 265 -6.78 12.10 34.34
N SER A 266 -5.64 11.40 34.37
CA SER A 266 -4.36 12.04 34.66
C SER A 266 -4.03 13.14 33.64
N LYS A 267 -3.65 14.32 34.15
CA LYS A 267 -3.21 15.44 33.32
C LYS A 267 -2.03 15.08 32.41
N SER A 268 -1.12 14.20 32.84
CA SER A 268 0.00 13.76 32.00
C SER A 268 -0.46 13.01 30.75
N LEU A 269 -1.56 12.25 30.84
CA LEU A 269 -2.12 11.52 29.70
C LEU A 269 -2.83 12.48 28.73
N ILE A 270 -3.50 13.49 29.27
CA ILE A 270 -4.14 14.56 28.49
C ILE A 270 -3.08 15.34 27.70
N ASP A 271 -2.00 15.76 28.36
CA ASP A 271 -0.91 16.50 27.72
C ASP A 271 -0.23 15.68 26.62
N ASP A 272 -0.03 14.37 26.86
CA ASP A 272 0.49 13.42 25.87
C ASP A 272 -0.42 13.30 24.63
N LEU A 273 -1.73 13.18 24.85
CA LEU A 273 -2.73 13.09 23.78
C LEU A 273 -2.80 14.39 22.96
N LYS A 274 -2.72 15.55 23.61
CA LYS A 274 -2.66 16.85 22.94
C LYS A 274 -1.47 16.94 22.01
N LYS A 275 -0.27 16.67 22.54
CA LYS A 275 0.97 16.71 21.76
C LYS A 275 0.90 15.77 20.56
N PHE A 276 0.38 14.56 20.76
CA PHE A 276 0.18 13.60 19.68
C PHE A 276 -0.83 14.12 18.64
N ALA A 277 -1.97 14.63 19.06
CA ALA A 277 -2.98 15.18 18.17
C ALA A 277 -2.46 16.35 17.33
N ASP A 278 -1.62 17.20 17.91
CA ASP A 278 -0.97 18.31 17.21
C ASP A 278 0.09 17.84 16.21
N GLU A 279 0.96 16.91 16.60
CA GLU A 279 2.03 16.35 15.76
C GLU A 279 1.45 15.73 14.48
N PHE A 280 0.33 14.99 14.61
CA PHE A 280 -0.34 14.32 13.50
C PHE A 280 -1.52 15.11 12.92
N ARG A 281 -1.74 16.35 13.37
CA ARG A 281 -2.82 17.25 12.91
C ARG A 281 -4.21 16.59 12.94
N LEU A 282 -4.47 15.78 13.96
CA LEU A 282 -5.68 14.95 14.05
C LEU A 282 -6.97 15.78 14.05
N ALA A 283 -6.96 16.96 14.67
CA ALA A 283 -8.11 17.88 14.68
C ALA A 283 -8.53 18.29 13.25
N GLN A 284 -7.58 18.50 12.33
CA GLN A 284 -7.87 18.85 10.93
C GLN A 284 -8.54 17.68 10.18
N ASN A 285 -8.26 16.46 10.63
CA ASN A 285 -8.84 15.24 10.12
C ASN A 285 -10.14 14.85 10.83
N SER A 286 -10.81 15.79 11.51
CA SER A 286 -12.08 15.52 12.20
C SER A 286 -11.98 14.37 13.22
N PHE A 287 -10.81 14.20 13.84
CA PHE A 287 -10.58 13.19 14.85
C PHE A 287 -11.48 13.38 16.06
N GLY A 288 -12.01 12.30 16.60
CA GLY A 288 -12.77 12.28 17.84
C GLY A 288 -12.90 10.90 18.42
N PHE A 289 -13.30 10.86 19.69
CA PHE A 289 -13.51 9.61 20.40
C PHE A 289 -14.57 9.75 21.49
N MET A 290 -15.13 8.61 21.88
CA MET A 290 -16.07 8.48 22.99
C MET A 290 -15.96 7.08 23.60
N TYR A 291 -15.77 7.02 24.91
CA TYR A 291 -15.84 5.81 25.70
C TYR A 291 -17.08 5.83 26.59
N ASN A 292 -17.88 4.77 26.49
CA ASN A 292 -19.01 4.50 27.38
C ASN A 292 -18.64 3.34 28.32
N GLU A 293 -18.55 3.64 29.61
CA GLU A 293 -18.26 2.69 30.67
C GLU A 293 -19.34 1.60 30.76
N LYS A 294 -20.63 1.94 30.66
CA LYS A 294 -21.73 0.98 30.80
C LYS A 294 -21.71 -0.09 29.72
N ASP A 295 -21.33 0.31 28.51
CA ASP A 295 -21.22 -0.59 27.36
C ASP A 295 -19.81 -1.17 27.20
N ALA A 296 -18.85 -0.73 28.02
CA ALA A 296 -17.43 -1.04 27.92
C ALA A 296 -16.87 -0.87 26.50
N LYS A 297 -17.28 0.20 25.81
CA LYS A 297 -16.96 0.44 24.40
C LYS A 297 -16.34 1.80 24.18
N LEU A 298 -15.16 1.80 23.55
CA LEU A 298 -14.48 2.98 23.05
C LEU A 298 -14.66 3.05 21.54
N ASN A 299 -15.20 4.16 21.05
CA ASN A 299 -15.31 4.46 19.63
C ASN A 299 -14.35 5.61 19.30
N ILE A 300 -13.62 5.47 18.20
CA ILE A 300 -12.70 6.48 17.67
C ILE A 300 -13.00 6.67 16.20
N TRP A 301 -12.93 7.91 15.72
CA TRP A 301 -13.10 8.22 14.30
C TRP A 301 -12.13 9.28 13.84
N PHE A 302 -11.78 9.24 12.56
CA PHE A 302 -11.15 10.35 11.85
C PHE A 302 -11.35 10.20 10.34
N LYS A 303 -11.38 11.34 9.65
CA LYS A 303 -11.35 11.40 8.19
C LYS A 303 -9.95 11.09 7.71
N SER A 304 -9.85 10.20 6.74
CA SER A 304 -8.61 9.91 6.04
C SER A 304 -8.70 10.42 4.61
N GLN A 305 -7.61 11.04 4.13
CA GLN A 305 -7.49 11.46 2.74
C GLN A 305 -7.34 10.26 1.80
N ASN A 306 -6.82 9.15 2.31
CA ASN A 306 -6.61 7.92 1.58
C ASN A 306 -7.40 6.78 2.21
N GLU A 307 -7.89 5.87 1.40
CA GLU A 307 -8.25 4.54 1.87
C GLU A 307 -7.03 3.93 2.59
N LEU A 308 -7.24 3.36 3.78
CA LEU A 308 -6.19 2.97 4.74
C LEU A 308 -5.11 2.09 4.08
N PHE A 309 -5.50 1.33 3.06
CA PHE A 309 -4.64 0.40 2.34
C PHE A 309 -4.65 0.61 0.82
N ASN A 310 -5.17 1.72 0.30
CA ASN A 310 -5.07 2.06 -1.12
C ASN A 310 -3.77 2.81 -1.42
N ILE A 311 -2.67 2.22 -0.98
CA ILE A 311 -1.29 2.65 -1.22
C ILE A 311 -0.81 2.34 -2.64
N ILE A 312 -1.73 1.92 -3.51
CA ILE A 312 -1.50 1.47 -4.88
C ILE A 312 -0.87 2.55 -5.77
N LYS A 313 -0.98 3.82 -5.36
CA LYS A 313 -0.38 4.98 -6.03
C LYS A 313 0.89 5.50 -5.35
N SER A 314 1.27 4.96 -4.19
CA SER A 314 2.47 5.41 -3.49
C SER A 314 3.75 4.93 -4.18
N VAL A 315 4.77 5.78 -4.18
CA VAL A 315 6.11 5.44 -4.68
C VAL A 315 6.79 4.41 -3.77
N ASP A 316 6.50 4.49 -2.46
CA ASP A 316 7.01 3.57 -1.44
C ASP A 316 5.83 2.96 -0.66
N VAL A 317 5.33 1.86 -1.21
CA VAL A 317 4.19 1.09 -0.69
C VAL A 317 4.51 0.56 0.72
N ALA A 318 5.71 0.03 0.95
CA ALA A 318 6.07 -0.57 2.23
C ALA A 318 6.13 0.48 3.35
N SER A 319 6.81 1.60 3.12
CA SER A 319 6.90 2.68 4.12
C SER A 319 5.54 3.28 4.40
N THR A 320 4.75 3.50 3.34
CA THR A 320 3.40 4.05 3.50
C THR A 320 2.52 3.12 4.33
N LEU A 321 2.54 1.81 4.06
CA LEU A 321 1.79 0.82 4.82
C LEU A 321 2.21 0.79 6.29
N LEU A 322 3.52 0.76 6.53
CA LEU A 322 4.11 0.74 7.87
C LEU A 322 3.66 1.96 8.67
N ASN A 323 3.78 3.16 8.09
CA ASN A 323 3.42 4.41 8.76
C ASN A 323 1.92 4.49 9.10
N HIS A 324 1.05 4.04 8.21
CA HIS A 324 -0.40 4.05 8.48
C HIS A 324 -0.76 3.12 9.64
N VAL A 325 -0.23 1.89 9.63
CA VAL A 325 -0.48 0.94 10.72
C VAL A 325 0.08 1.46 12.04
N TRP A 326 1.27 2.06 12.02
CA TRP A 326 1.84 2.69 13.21
C TRP A 326 0.96 3.81 13.76
N LEU A 327 0.48 4.71 12.90
CA LEU A 327 -0.40 5.80 13.31
C LEU A 327 -1.69 5.26 13.94
N LEU A 328 -2.29 4.22 13.35
CA LEU A 328 -3.48 3.58 13.91
C LEU A 328 -3.22 3.04 15.31
N THR A 329 -2.15 2.26 15.47
CA THR A 329 -1.77 1.69 16.77
C THR A 329 -1.54 2.78 17.81
N GLU A 330 -0.87 3.89 17.45
CA GLU A 330 -0.66 5.01 18.37
C GLU A 330 -1.98 5.71 18.74
N ILE A 331 -2.89 5.91 17.78
CA ILE A 331 -4.24 6.45 18.06
C ILE A 331 -4.99 5.54 19.06
N MET A 332 -4.96 4.23 18.81
CA MET A 332 -5.60 3.23 19.67
C MET A 332 -5.05 3.30 21.09
N ASN A 333 -3.71 3.29 21.23
CA ASN A 333 -3.02 3.31 22.53
C ASN A 333 -3.21 4.62 23.29
N LYS A 334 -3.08 5.76 22.62
CA LYS A 334 -3.20 7.09 23.24
C LYS A 334 -4.62 7.40 23.69
N THR A 335 -5.62 6.78 23.08
CA THR A 335 -7.02 6.96 23.49
C THR A 335 -7.43 5.93 24.55
N SER A 336 -7.00 4.67 24.43
CA SER A 336 -7.37 3.61 25.37
C SER A 336 -6.78 3.79 26.76
N VAL A 337 -5.60 4.42 26.89
CA VAL A 337 -4.95 4.69 28.18
C VAL A 337 -5.71 5.71 29.04
N LEU A 338 -6.71 6.40 28.48
CA LEU A 338 -7.57 7.31 29.25
C LEU A 338 -8.64 6.59 30.07
N ILE A 339 -8.88 5.29 29.80
CA ILE A 339 -9.76 4.39 30.55
C ILE A 339 -9.01 3.90 31.79
#